data_AF-A0A969IE16-F1
#
_entry.id   AF-A0A969IE16-F1
#
_cell.length_a   1.000
_cell.length_b   1.000
_cell.length_c   1.000
_cell.angle_alpha   90.00
_cell.angle_beta   90.00
_cell.angle_gamma   90.00
#
_symmetry.space_group_name_H-M   'P 1'
#
loop_
_entity.id
_entity.type
_entity.pdbx_description
1 polymer ?
#
loop_
_entity_poly.entity_id
_entity_poly.type
_entity_poly.pdbx_seq_one_letter_code
_entity_poly.pdbx_strand_id
1 'polypeptide(L)'
;MEVRGGDADNDLIAGRCYGAGGGGGGGTIYFKNTIPPVTNNTNGGVAGINIDNNGCAAPILPDAGLAGAVISSYAFSSSVDPSDDCPFALSTLFISFNARLVNQKVLLEWEADVSRIKSFIPEKSFSSSRWEKISELLPVENKTKYEFTDNEVKPGTILYRLKMIMKDNAVKYSLLKKINIRAGNHFTVYPNPAGNQVTITGNISAGETISLLDINGKTILKKKITQPVSSCTLFLPNMESGVYLLRIRDEMMKLVKQ
;
A
#
# COMPACT_ATOMS: atom_id res chain seq x y z
N MET A 1 25.23 -8.99 10.14
CA MET A 1 26.39 -9.23 9.26
C MET A 1 27.09 -7.89 9.10
N GLU A 2 28.23 -7.75 9.74
CA GLU A 2 29.42 -7.09 9.18
C GLU A 2 30.56 -7.54 10.10
N VAL A 3 31.54 -8.26 9.55
CA VAL A 3 32.81 -8.49 10.23
C VAL A 3 33.82 -7.78 9.36
N ARG A 4 34.35 -6.66 9.85
CA ARG A 4 35.49 -6.02 9.21
C ARG A 4 36.73 -6.79 9.62
N GLY A 5 37.27 -7.58 8.70
CA GLY A 5 38.67 -7.99 8.77
C GLY A 5 39.55 -6.76 8.54
N GLY A 6 40.64 -6.64 9.30
CA GLY A 6 41.56 -5.50 9.16
C GLY A 6 42.12 -5.42 7.75
N ASP A 7 41.85 -4.32 7.07
CA ASP A 7 42.18 -4.00 5.69
C ASP A 7 43.45 -3.12 5.60
N ALA A 8 44.41 -3.33 6.50
CA ALA A 8 45.67 -2.61 6.46
C ALA A 8 46.62 -3.24 5.43
N ASP A 9 46.41 -2.90 4.16
CA ASP A 9 47.32 -3.22 3.05
C ASP A 9 47.81 -1.90 2.42
N ASN A 10 48.74 -1.22 3.10
CA ASN A 10 49.32 0.05 2.64
C ASN A 10 50.80 -0.12 2.27
N ASP A 11 51.11 -1.18 1.53
CA ASP A 11 52.45 -1.73 1.26
C ASP A 11 53.34 -0.88 0.30
N LEU A 12 53.13 0.44 0.22
CA LEU A 12 53.85 1.32 -0.72
C LEU A 12 54.41 2.61 -0.09
N ILE A 13 54.46 2.74 1.24
CA ILE A 13 55.01 3.92 1.92
C ILE A 13 56.37 3.60 2.54
N ALA A 14 57.45 4.09 1.94
CA ALA A 14 58.81 3.95 2.46
C ALA A 14 58.97 4.61 3.84
N GLY A 15 59.59 3.88 4.80
CA GLY A 15 59.91 4.39 6.14
C GLY A 15 58.93 4.04 7.26
N ARG A 16 57.97 3.13 7.03
CA ARG A 16 57.07 2.61 8.07
C ARG A 16 57.28 1.11 8.25
N CYS A 17 57.66 0.69 9.46
CA CYS A 17 57.72 -0.72 9.82
C CYS A 17 56.31 -1.18 10.18
N TYR A 18 55.71 -2.10 9.41
CA TYR A 18 54.43 -2.71 9.73
C TYR A 18 54.62 -4.18 10.09
N GLY A 19 53.78 -4.70 10.99
CA GLY A 19 53.73 -6.13 11.28
C GLY A 19 52.88 -6.87 10.26
N ALA A 20 53.10 -8.18 10.10
CA ALA A 20 52.26 -9.00 9.24
C ALA A 20 50.79 -8.95 9.68
N GLY A 21 49.86 -8.92 8.72
CA GLY A 21 48.42 -8.90 8.99
C GLY A 21 47.98 -10.11 9.81
N GLY A 22 47.22 -9.85 10.89
CA GLY A 22 46.65 -10.90 11.74
C GLY A 22 45.52 -11.67 11.05
N GLY A 23 45.36 -12.95 11.40
CA GLY A 23 44.27 -13.78 10.86
C GLY A 23 42.90 -13.29 11.36
N GLY A 24 41.95 -13.04 10.46
CA GLY A 24 40.59 -12.61 10.81
C GLY A 24 39.88 -13.60 11.75
N GLY A 25 39.09 -13.07 12.69
CA GLY A 25 38.30 -13.86 13.65
C GLY A 25 37.03 -14.45 13.04
N GLY A 26 36.58 -15.60 13.56
CA GLY A 26 35.35 -16.27 13.12
C GLY A 26 34.07 -15.50 13.47
N GLY A 27 33.08 -15.52 12.57
CA GLY A 27 31.76 -14.90 12.77
C GLY A 27 30.68 -15.86 13.28
N THR A 28 29.54 -15.32 13.73
CA THR A 28 28.39 -16.10 14.21
C THR A 28 27.37 -16.32 13.09
N ILE A 29 26.93 -17.57 12.90
CA ILE A 29 25.87 -17.96 11.95
C ILE A 29 24.62 -18.37 12.74
N TYR A 30 23.46 -17.83 12.37
CA TYR A 30 22.18 -18.08 13.03
C TYR A 30 21.24 -18.87 12.11
N PHE A 31 20.63 -19.93 12.64
CA PHE A 31 19.56 -20.69 11.97
C PHE A 31 18.27 -20.56 12.76
N LYS A 32 17.16 -20.26 12.06
CA LYS A 32 15.83 -20.11 12.68
C LYS A 32 15.22 -21.45 13.11
N ASN A 33 15.69 -22.57 12.56
CA ASN A 33 15.19 -23.92 12.75
C ASN A 33 16.36 -24.92 12.93
N THR A 34 16.08 -26.24 12.95
CA THR A 34 17.12 -27.31 13.00
C THR A 34 18.23 -27.06 11.98
N ILE A 35 19.47 -27.06 12.47
CA ILE A 35 20.69 -26.82 11.68
C ILE A 35 20.71 -27.86 10.55
N PRO A 36 20.72 -27.45 9.26
CA PRO A 36 20.89 -28.40 8.16
C PRO A 36 22.23 -29.13 8.35
N PRO A 37 22.39 -30.38 7.86
CA PRO A 37 23.63 -31.14 8.00
C PRO A 37 24.72 -30.47 7.14
N VAL A 38 25.34 -29.45 7.70
CA VAL A 38 26.38 -28.64 7.08
C VAL A 38 27.59 -28.72 7.99
N THR A 39 28.75 -28.99 7.40
CA THR A 39 30.02 -28.96 8.12
C THR A 39 30.33 -27.50 8.49
N ASN A 40 30.14 -27.15 9.77
CA ASN A 40 30.47 -25.82 10.27
C ASN A 40 31.95 -25.78 10.64
N ASN A 41 32.76 -25.05 9.88
CA ASN A 41 34.15 -24.77 10.26
C ASN A 41 34.21 -23.41 10.97
N THR A 42 34.59 -23.40 12.25
CA THR A 42 34.75 -22.19 13.04
C THR A 42 36.22 -21.83 13.31
N ASN A 43 37.17 -22.53 12.68
CA ASN A 43 38.59 -22.25 12.85
C ASN A 43 38.90 -20.80 12.46
N GLY A 44 39.68 -20.10 13.31
CA GLY A 44 40.16 -18.77 12.99
C GLY A 44 41.12 -18.78 11.80
N GLY A 45 41.28 -17.63 11.14
CA GLY A 45 42.22 -17.48 10.04
C GLY A 45 43.66 -17.75 10.47
N VAL A 46 44.44 -18.37 9.59
CA VAL A 46 45.89 -18.55 9.80
C VAL A 46 46.56 -17.18 9.83
N ALA A 47 47.61 -17.05 10.63
CA ALA A 47 48.43 -15.86 10.67
C ALA A 47 49.03 -15.54 9.28
N GLY A 48 49.11 -14.25 8.93
CA GLY A 48 49.70 -13.81 7.66
C GLY A 48 51.18 -14.18 7.53
N ILE A 49 51.69 -14.24 6.29
CA ILE A 49 53.13 -14.45 6.04
C ILE A 49 53.83 -13.09 6.12
N ASN A 50 54.94 -13.01 6.87
CA ASN A 50 55.80 -11.83 6.90
C ASN A 50 56.76 -11.87 5.69
N ILE A 51 56.85 -10.79 4.91
CA ILE A 51 57.62 -10.77 3.64
C ILE A 51 58.74 -9.70 3.67
N ASP A 52 58.96 -8.98 4.77
CA ASP A 52 59.88 -7.85 4.83
C ASP A 52 61.16 -8.09 5.66
N ASN A 53 62.32 -8.01 4.99
CA ASN A 53 63.67 -8.02 5.57
C ASN A 53 64.34 -6.65 5.43
N ASN A 54 63.65 -5.57 5.81
CA ASN A 54 64.06 -4.18 5.56
C ASN A 54 64.78 -3.50 6.74
N GLY A 55 65.45 -4.25 7.61
CA GLY A 55 66.33 -3.69 8.66
C GLY A 55 65.62 -2.99 9.82
N CYS A 56 64.30 -3.19 9.98
CA CYS A 56 63.60 -2.87 11.22
C CYS A 56 63.97 -3.88 12.34
N ALA A 57 63.73 -3.54 13.62
CA ALA A 57 63.93 -4.46 14.75
C ALA A 57 63.14 -5.78 14.57
N ALA A 58 63.50 -6.83 15.32
CA ALA A 58 62.95 -8.18 15.18
C ALA A 58 61.41 -8.17 15.01
N PRO A 59 60.87 -8.75 13.92
CA PRO A 59 59.44 -8.66 13.61
C PRO A 59 58.59 -9.32 14.68
N ILE A 60 57.48 -8.68 15.06
CA ILE A 60 56.44 -9.29 15.90
C ILE A 60 55.69 -10.29 15.01
N LEU A 61 55.65 -11.55 15.41
CA LEU A 61 54.96 -12.59 14.65
C LEU A 61 53.44 -12.34 14.68
N PRO A 62 52.75 -12.51 13.55
CA PRO A 62 51.29 -12.45 13.52
C PRO A 62 50.70 -13.64 14.28
N ASP A 63 49.65 -13.38 15.06
CA ASP A 63 48.89 -14.43 15.72
C ASP A 63 47.76 -14.94 14.82
N ALA A 64 47.42 -16.22 15.00
CA ALA A 64 46.23 -16.80 14.39
C ALA A 64 44.97 -16.22 15.03
N GLY A 65 43.90 -16.11 14.23
CA GLY A 65 42.59 -15.72 14.75
C GLY A 65 42.05 -16.77 15.73
N LEU A 66 41.29 -16.33 16.73
CA LEU A 66 40.58 -17.26 17.62
C LEU A 66 39.44 -17.96 16.86
N ALA A 67 39.20 -19.23 17.22
CA ALA A 67 38.07 -19.97 16.69
C ALA A 67 36.73 -19.40 17.18
N GLY A 68 35.74 -19.37 16.29
CA GLY A 68 34.36 -19.02 16.63
C GLY A 68 33.66 -20.09 17.48
N ALA A 69 32.66 -19.69 18.25
CA ALA A 69 31.87 -20.60 19.09
C ALA A 69 30.50 -20.93 18.46
N VAL A 70 30.06 -22.18 18.59
CA VAL A 70 28.70 -22.60 18.23
C VAL A 70 27.82 -22.51 19.47
N ILE A 71 26.78 -21.67 19.41
CA ILE A 71 25.81 -21.53 20.50
C ILE A 71 24.52 -22.25 20.09
N SER A 72 24.24 -23.39 20.73
CA SER A 72 23.11 -24.28 20.39
C SER A 72 21.77 -23.87 21.02
N SER A 73 21.77 -22.95 21.97
CA SER A 73 20.57 -22.42 22.59
C SER A 73 20.81 -21.01 23.12
N TYR A 74 20.08 -20.03 22.60
CA TYR A 74 20.03 -18.68 23.16
C TYR A 74 18.57 -18.33 23.46
N ALA A 75 18.31 -17.81 24.65
CA ALA A 75 17.03 -17.20 24.97
C ALA A 75 17.10 -15.75 24.49
N PHE A 76 16.28 -15.38 23.51
CA PHE A 76 16.05 -13.96 23.25
C PHE A 76 15.18 -13.43 24.40
N SER A 77 15.73 -12.49 25.17
CA SER A 77 14.88 -11.48 25.78
C SER A 77 14.82 -10.34 24.78
N SER A 78 13.62 -9.93 24.37
CA SER A 78 13.46 -8.65 23.69
C SER A 78 14.04 -7.55 24.58
N SER A 79 14.81 -6.62 24.01
CA SER A 79 15.21 -5.41 24.73
C SER A 79 13.93 -4.70 25.18
N VAL A 80 13.80 -4.47 26.48
CA VAL A 80 12.77 -3.60 27.05
C VAL A 80 13.20 -2.14 27.08
N ASP A 81 14.47 -1.86 26.77
CA ASP A 81 14.97 -0.51 26.58
C ASP A 81 14.83 -0.12 25.11
N PRO A 82 13.96 0.86 24.77
CA PRO A 82 13.98 1.47 23.45
C PRO A 82 15.29 2.24 23.27
N SER A 83 15.99 1.99 22.17
CA SER A 83 17.13 2.83 21.77
C SER A 83 16.65 4.25 21.52
N ASP A 84 17.37 5.26 22.02
CA ASP A 84 17.06 6.69 21.84
C ASP A 84 16.95 7.12 20.36
N ASP A 85 17.48 6.32 19.43
CA ASP A 85 17.40 6.54 17.98
C ASP A 85 16.10 6.04 17.31
N CYS A 86 15.15 5.47 18.07
CA CYS A 86 13.87 5.04 17.52
C CYS A 86 12.69 5.35 18.47
N PRO A 87 12.26 6.63 18.57
CA PRO A 87 11.21 7.03 19.51
C PRO A 87 9.80 6.50 19.16
N PHE A 88 9.65 5.76 18.05
CA PHE A 88 8.39 5.18 17.63
C PHE A 88 8.52 3.67 17.49
N ALA A 89 8.73 2.99 18.62
CA ALA A 89 8.30 1.59 18.73
C ALA A 89 6.82 1.55 18.34
N LEU A 90 6.53 0.98 17.17
CA LEU A 90 5.18 0.90 16.65
C LEU A 90 4.35 0.13 17.68
N SER A 91 3.36 0.81 18.25
CA SER A 91 2.51 0.19 19.26
C SER A 91 1.98 -1.13 18.72
N THR A 92 2.14 -2.20 19.50
CA THR A 92 1.75 -3.59 19.22
C THR A 92 0.24 -3.81 19.06
N LEU A 93 -0.54 -2.75 18.84
CA LEU A 93 -1.95 -2.85 18.50
C LEU A 93 -2.06 -3.41 17.08
N PHE A 94 -2.42 -4.69 16.98
CA PHE A 94 -2.74 -5.31 15.70
C PHE A 94 -3.99 -4.65 15.13
N ILE A 95 -3.81 -3.89 14.05
CA ILE A 95 -4.93 -3.35 13.28
C ILE A 95 -4.72 -3.54 11.80
N SER A 96 -5.72 -4.14 11.14
CA SER A 96 -5.84 -4.12 9.69
C SER A 96 -6.95 -3.13 9.32
N PHE A 97 -6.69 -2.26 8.36
CA PHE A 97 -7.69 -1.34 7.82
C PHE A 97 -7.67 -1.44 6.30
N ASN A 98 -8.84 -1.59 5.70
CA ASN A 98 -9.03 -1.63 4.27
C ASN A 98 -10.20 -0.76 3.84
N ALA A 99 -10.15 -0.30 2.60
CA ALA A 99 -11.24 0.41 1.95
C ALA A 99 -11.40 -0.14 0.54
N ARG A 100 -12.63 -0.36 0.10
CA ARG A 100 -12.93 -0.80 -1.27
C ARG A 100 -14.19 -0.14 -1.80
N LEU A 101 -14.21 0.12 -3.10
CA LEU A 101 -15.39 0.65 -3.79
C LEU A 101 -16.35 -0.50 -4.11
N VAL A 102 -17.60 -0.41 -3.64
CA VAL A 102 -18.67 -1.38 -3.87
C VAL A 102 -19.93 -0.61 -4.23
N ASN A 103 -20.52 -0.84 -5.41
CA ASN A 103 -21.76 -0.19 -5.85
C ASN A 103 -21.75 1.35 -5.69
N GLN A 104 -20.66 2.00 -6.12
CA GLN A 104 -20.45 3.46 -5.99
C GLN A 104 -20.42 3.99 -4.55
N LYS A 105 -20.24 3.12 -3.56
CA LYS A 105 -20.05 3.47 -2.16
C LYS A 105 -18.71 2.93 -1.70
N VAL A 106 -18.12 3.56 -0.69
CA VAL A 106 -16.86 3.05 -0.14
C VAL A 106 -17.15 2.25 1.11
N LEU A 107 -16.87 0.96 1.05
CA LEU A 107 -16.90 0.07 2.19
C LEU A 107 -15.54 0.12 2.90
N LEU A 108 -15.56 0.50 4.17
CA LEU A 108 -14.44 0.51 5.08
C LEU A 108 -14.53 -0.72 5.97
N GLU A 109 -13.45 -1.47 6.09
CA GLU A 109 -13.38 -2.69 6.89
C GLU A 109 -12.12 -2.66 7.74
N TRP A 110 -12.23 -3.05 9.00
CA TRP A 110 -11.08 -3.22 9.87
C TRP A 110 -11.22 -4.36 10.85
N GLU A 111 -10.06 -4.88 11.24
CA GLU A 111 -9.92 -5.81 12.33
C GLU A 111 -9.01 -5.21 13.39
N ALA A 112 -9.47 -5.16 14.65
CA ALA A 112 -8.76 -4.53 15.75
C ALA A 112 -8.99 -5.28 17.07
N ASP A 113 -7.96 -5.32 17.91
CA ASP A 113 -8.11 -5.68 19.32
C ASP A 113 -8.74 -4.50 20.09
N VAL A 114 -9.96 -4.71 20.56
CA VAL A 114 -10.75 -3.69 21.26
C VAL A 114 -10.39 -3.53 22.73
N SER A 115 -9.52 -4.38 23.30
CA SER A 115 -9.18 -4.39 24.73
C SER A 115 -8.76 -3.01 25.26
N ARG A 116 -8.07 -2.22 24.42
CA ARG A 116 -7.54 -0.89 24.76
C ARG A 116 -8.23 0.27 24.02
N ILE A 117 -9.24 0.00 23.19
CA ILE A 117 -9.88 0.99 22.33
C ILE A 117 -11.13 1.55 23.02
N LYS A 118 -11.32 2.86 22.94
CA LYS A 118 -12.50 3.59 23.42
C LYS A 118 -13.47 3.91 22.29
N SER A 119 -12.97 4.38 21.14
CA SER A 119 -13.80 4.59 19.95
C SER A 119 -13.02 4.51 18.63
N PHE A 120 -13.74 4.16 17.58
CA PHE A 120 -13.29 4.17 16.19
C PHE A 120 -13.94 5.34 15.45
N ILE A 121 -13.14 6.13 14.76
CA ILE A 121 -13.58 7.31 14.02
C ILE A 121 -13.04 7.16 12.58
N PRO A 122 -13.82 6.60 11.65
CA PRO A 122 -13.49 6.63 10.24
C PRO A 122 -13.45 8.08 9.75
N GLU A 123 -12.35 8.45 9.10
CA GLU A 123 -12.15 9.79 8.53
C GLU A 123 -11.87 9.67 7.03
N LYS A 124 -12.39 10.62 6.26
CA LYS A 124 -12.08 10.78 4.84
C LYS A 124 -11.46 12.12 4.55
N SER A 125 -10.76 12.20 3.42
CA SER A 125 -10.24 13.45 2.94
C SER A 125 -10.13 13.49 1.42
N PHE A 126 -10.48 14.64 0.85
CA PHE A 126 -10.30 14.96 -0.57
C PHE A 126 -8.95 15.65 -0.86
N SER A 127 -8.22 16.07 0.17
CA SER A 127 -6.87 16.63 0.11
C SER A 127 -5.97 15.99 1.18
N SER A 128 -4.64 16.02 1.10
CA SER A 128 -3.82 15.43 2.16
C SER A 128 -3.86 16.20 3.51
N SER A 129 -4.51 17.37 3.57
CA SER A 129 -4.41 18.32 4.69
C SER A 129 -5.65 18.44 5.58
N ARG A 130 -6.87 18.14 5.09
CA ARG A 130 -8.12 18.37 5.86
C ARG A 130 -8.96 17.11 5.98
N TRP A 131 -8.95 16.49 7.15
CA TRP A 131 -9.72 15.28 7.44
C TRP A 131 -11.12 15.57 7.97
N GLU A 132 -12.11 14.87 7.44
CA GLU A 132 -13.51 14.94 7.83
C GLU A 132 -13.91 13.66 8.56
N LYS A 133 -14.51 13.82 9.75
CA LYS A 133 -15.13 12.71 10.50
C LYS A 133 -16.37 12.22 9.76
N ILE A 134 -16.42 10.92 9.46
CA ILE A 134 -17.58 10.30 8.83
C ILE A 134 -18.57 9.82 9.90
N SER A 135 -18.06 9.12 10.91
CA SER A 135 -18.87 8.57 12.01
C SER A 135 -17.99 8.30 13.24
N GLU A 136 -18.62 7.88 14.34
CA GLU A 136 -17.95 7.36 15.52
C GLU A 136 -18.64 6.08 15.96
N LEU A 137 -17.85 5.02 16.12
CA LEU A 137 -18.31 3.69 16.44
C LEU A 137 -17.66 3.25 17.75
N LEU A 138 -18.48 2.73 18.65
CA LEU A 138 -17.99 2.15 19.89
C LEU A 138 -17.57 0.68 19.65
N PRO A 139 -16.45 0.23 20.24
CA PRO A 139 -16.09 -1.17 20.21
C PRO A 139 -17.13 -2.03 20.94
N VAL A 140 -17.37 -3.23 20.43
CA VAL A 140 -18.22 -4.23 21.06
C VAL A 140 -17.35 -5.34 21.62
N GLU A 141 -17.66 -5.78 22.84
CA GLU A 141 -16.93 -6.87 23.49
C GLU A 141 -16.99 -8.14 22.65
N ASN A 142 -15.88 -8.89 22.56
CA ASN A 142 -15.71 -10.09 21.73
C ASN A 142 -15.90 -9.90 20.21
N LYS A 143 -15.96 -8.66 19.70
CA LYS A 143 -16.00 -8.38 18.26
C LYS A 143 -14.65 -7.82 17.79
N THR A 144 -14.00 -8.52 16.86
CA THR A 144 -12.73 -8.08 16.27
C THR A 144 -12.89 -7.42 14.91
N LYS A 145 -13.92 -7.78 14.14
CA LYS A 145 -14.16 -7.31 12.76
C LYS A 145 -15.26 -6.27 12.70
N TYR A 146 -15.02 -5.19 11.98
CA TYR A 146 -15.91 -4.05 11.85
C TYR A 146 -15.99 -3.61 10.40
N GLU A 147 -17.15 -3.06 10.05
CA GLU A 147 -17.39 -2.50 8.72
C GLU A 147 -18.22 -1.22 8.84
N PHE A 148 -17.99 -0.30 7.89
CA PHE A 148 -18.76 0.93 7.75
C PHE A 148 -18.83 1.33 6.28
N THR A 149 -20.00 1.74 5.81
CA THR A 149 -20.20 2.19 4.42
C THR A 149 -20.33 3.71 4.37
N ASP A 150 -19.39 4.36 3.68
CA ASP A 150 -19.50 5.77 3.31
C ASP A 150 -20.40 5.90 2.06
N ASN A 151 -21.60 6.44 2.27
CA ASN A 151 -22.60 6.65 1.23
C ASN A 151 -22.40 8.00 0.50
N GLU A 152 -21.70 8.95 1.10
CA GLU A 152 -21.57 10.31 0.60
C GLU A 152 -20.22 10.50 -0.11
N VAL A 153 -20.07 9.80 -1.23
CA VAL A 153 -18.84 9.80 -2.00
C VAL A 153 -19.00 10.60 -3.29
N LYS A 154 -17.98 11.40 -3.60
CA LYS A 154 -17.91 12.20 -4.83
C LYS A 154 -16.84 11.62 -5.76
N PRO A 155 -16.98 11.78 -7.08
CA PRO A 155 -15.92 11.46 -8.01
C PRO A 155 -14.61 12.18 -7.64
N GLY A 156 -13.49 11.48 -7.77
CA GLY A 156 -12.17 11.98 -7.42
C GLY A 156 -11.34 10.97 -6.64
N THR A 157 -10.17 11.42 -6.19
CA THR A 157 -9.35 10.69 -5.23
C THR A 157 -9.85 10.99 -3.82
N ILE A 158 -10.15 9.96 -3.04
CA ILE A 158 -10.49 10.07 -1.62
C ILE A 158 -9.49 9.24 -0.83
N LEU A 159 -8.95 9.84 0.23
CA LEU A 159 -8.10 9.17 1.21
C LEU A 159 -8.95 8.82 2.42
N TYR A 160 -8.80 7.59 2.92
CA TYR A 160 -9.45 7.10 4.12
C TYR A 160 -8.40 6.72 5.15
N ARG A 161 -8.71 6.99 6.41
CA ARG A 161 -7.97 6.48 7.57
C ARG A 161 -8.94 6.18 8.70
N LEU A 162 -8.51 5.33 9.61
CA LEU A 162 -9.20 5.09 10.86
C LEU A 162 -8.47 5.80 11.98
N LYS A 163 -9.14 6.76 12.63
CA LYS A 163 -8.68 7.35 13.88
C LYS A 163 -9.24 6.53 15.04
N MET A 164 -8.38 6.17 15.97
CA MET A 164 -8.73 5.42 17.18
C MET A 164 -8.46 6.27 18.39
N ILE A 165 -9.44 6.36 19.27
CA ILE A 165 -9.27 6.90 20.61
C ILE A 165 -9.07 5.71 21.53
N MET A 166 -7.94 5.67 22.22
CA MET A 166 -7.61 4.64 23.20
C MET A 166 -8.29 4.95 24.55
N LYS A 167 -8.39 3.98 25.45
CA LYS A 167 -8.99 4.16 26.79
C LYS A 167 -8.22 5.15 27.67
N ASP A 168 -6.92 5.31 27.44
CA ASP A 168 -6.04 6.34 28.03
C ASP A 168 -6.14 7.71 27.32
N ASN A 169 -7.06 7.86 26.36
CA ASN A 169 -7.24 9.01 25.47
C ASN A 169 -6.08 9.25 24.48
N ALA A 170 -5.12 8.33 24.36
CA ALA A 170 -4.14 8.40 23.27
C ALA A 170 -4.84 8.27 21.90
N VAL A 171 -4.32 8.96 20.89
CA VAL A 171 -4.85 8.93 19.53
C VAL A 171 -3.91 8.12 18.64
N LYS A 172 -4.46 7.14 17.93
CA LYS A 172 -3.73 6.34 16.93
C LYS A 172 -4.43 6.40 15.59
N TYR A 173 -3.66 6.22 14.52
CA TYR A 173 -4.18 6.20 13.15
C TYR A 173 -3.79 4.90 12.46
N SER A 174 -4.67 4.40 11.60
CA SER A 174 -4.32 3.32 10.66
C SER A 174 -3.42 3.82 9.53
N LEU A 175 -2.92 2.88 8.74
CA LEU A 175 -2.39 3.20 7.40
C LEU A 175 -3.47 3.86 6.53
N LEU A 176 -3.03 4.72 5.63
CA LEU A 176 -3.89 5.40 4.67
C LEU A 176 -4.34 4.44 3.57
N LYS A 177 -5.61 4.53 3.19
CA LYS A 177 -6.16 3.85 2.02
C LYS A 177 -6.66 4.87 1.01
N LYS A 178 -6.21 4.73 -0.23
CA LYS A 178 -6.58 5.61 -1.34
C LYS A 178 -7.61 4.92 -2.22
N ILE A 179 -8.75 5.56 -2.43
CA ILE A 179 -9.78 5.13 -3.36
C ILE A 179 -9.89 6.16 -4.48
N ASN A 180 -9.84 5.68 -5.71
CA ASN A 180 -10.10 6.51 -6.89
C ASN A 180 -11.50 6.19 -7.39
N ILE A 181 -12.42 7.13 -7.18
CA ILE A 181 -13.78 7.03 -7.68
C ILE A 181 -13.82 7.76 -9.01
N ARG A 182 -13.96 7.01 -10.10
CA ARG A 182 -14.21 7.62 -11.41
C ARG A 182 -15.60 8.23 -11.38
N ALA A 183 -15.78 9.37 -12.03
CA ALA A 183 -17.12 9.87 -12.31
C ALA A 183 -17.83 8.84 -13.17
N GLY A 184 -18.66 8.00 -12.54
CA GLY A 184 -19.66 7.23 -13.26
C GLY A 184 -20.70 8.23 -13.70
N ASN A 185 -20.60 8.71 -14.95
CA ASN A 185 -21.68 9.48 -15.54
C ASN A 185 -22.77 8.49 -15.93
N HIS A 186 -23.49 7.99 -14.92
CA HIS A 186 -24.69 7.22 -15.17
C HIS A 186 -25.66 8.13 -15.90
N PHE A 187 -25.95 7.77 -17.14
CA PHE A 187 -26.97 8.44 -17.91
C PHE A 187 -28.32 7.83 -17.53
N THR A 188 -29.34 8.67 -17.36
CA THR A 188 -30.72 8.21 -17.26
C THR A 188 -31.50 8.68 -18.47
N VAL A 189 -32.39 7.84 -18.98
CA VAL A 189 -33.16 8.10 -20.20
C VAL A 189 -34.64 7.94 -19.91
N TYR A 190 -35.41 8.99 -20.16
CA TYR A 190 -36.85 8.99 -19.93
C TYR A 190 -37.59 9.90 -20.95
N PRO A 191 -38.85 9.61 -21.28
CA PRO A 191 -39.59 8.42 -20.89
C PRO A 191 -39.06 7.16 -21.61
N ASN A 192 -39.15 6.01 -20.94
CA ASN A 192 -38.88 4.70 -21.52
C ASN A 192 -39.97 3.74 -20.99
N PRO A 193 -40.98 3.35 -21.79
CA PRO A 193 -41.03 3.48 -23.26
C PRO A 193 -41.16 4.91 -23.79
N ALA A 194 -40.56 5.16 -24.95
CA ALA A 194 -40.46 6.47 -25.58
C ALA A 194 -41.51 6.65 -26.69
N GLY A 195 -42.03 7.88 -26.79
CA GLY A 195 -42.78 8.36 -27.95
C GLY A 195 -41.84 8.94 -29.01
N ASN A 196 -41.96 10.24 -29.30
CA ASN A 196 -41.16 10.91 -30.35
C ASN A 196 -39.85 11.52 -29.84
N GLN A 197 -39.63 11.56 -28.52
CA GLN A 197 -38.43 12.14 -27.94
C GLN A 197 -38.08 11.44 -26.62
N VAL A 198 -36.81 11.52 -26.25
CA VAL A 198 -36.30 11.13 -24.95
C VAL A 198 -35.41 12.22 -24.38
N THR A 199 -35.44 12.36 -23.06
CA THR A 199 -34.53 13.18 -22.29
C THR A 199 -33.46 12.29 -21.70
N ILE A 200 -32.21 12.65 -21.93
CA ILE A 200 -31.05 12.01 -21.35
C ILE A 200 -30.50 12.96 -20.29
N THR A 201 -30.42 12.52 -19.05
CA THR A 201 -29.75 13.29 -17.98
C THR A 201 -28.46 12.61 -17.56
N GLY A 202 -27.46 13.41 -17.25
CA GLY A 202 -26.10 13.00 -16.97
C GLY A 202 -25.12 14.02 -17.55
N ASN A 203 -23.90 14.04 -17.02
CA ASN A 203 -22.89 14.99 -17.47
C ASN A 203 -22.35 14.56 -18.85
N ILE A 204 -22.71 15.25 -19.92
CA ILE A 204 -22.22 15.00 -21.28
C ILE A 204 -21.26 16.13 -21.63
N SER A 205 -20.00 15.80 -21.91
CA SER A 205 -18.95 16.78 -22.19
C SER A 205 -19.02 17.28 -23.64
N ALA A 206 -18.46 18.46 -23.90
CA ALA A 206 -18.28 18.94 -25.26
C ALA A 206 -17.43 17.95 -26.08
N GLY A 207 -17.83 17.68 -27.32
CA GLY A 207 -17.19 16.73 -28.22
C GLY A 207 -17.77 15.31 -28.19
N GLU A 208 -18.54 14.95 -27.16
CA GLU A 208 -19.13 13.62 -27.02
C GLU A 208 -20.28 13.39 -28.01
N THR A 209 -20.54 12.13 -28.35
CA THR A 209 -21.60 11.75 -29.30
C THR A 209 -22.56 10.78 -28.66
N ILE A 210 -23.84 11.13 -28.72
CA ILE A 210 -24.96 10.26 -28.38
C ILE A 210 -25.33 9.49 -29.65
N SER A 211 -25.33 8.16 -29.60
CA SER A 211 -25.71 7.31 -30.73
C SER A 211 -26.93 6.47 -30.37
N LEU A 212 -27.91 6.42 -31.27
CA LEU A 212 -29.02 5.46 -31.23
C LEU A 212 -28.73 4.34 -32.23
N LEU A 213 -28.83 3.10 -31.76
CA LEU A 213 -28.50 1.89 -32.49
C LEU A 213 -29.73 0.97 -32.52
N ASP A 214 -29.92 0.23 -33.61
CA ASP A 214 -30.84 -0.93 -33.61
C ASP A 214 -30.21 -2.13 -32.87
N ILE A 215 -30.97 -3.21 -32.73
CA ILE A 215 -30.51 -4.46 -32.10
C ILE A 215 -29.34 -5.13 -32.84
N ASN A 216 -29.14 -4.80 -34.11
CA ASN A 216 -28.03 -5.31 -34.93
C ASN A 216 -26.80 -4.40 -34.84
N GLY A 217 -26.84 -3.34 -34.03
CA GLY A 217 -25.76 -2.37 -33.88
C GLY A 217 -25.67 -1.34 -35.00
N LYS A 218 -26.63 -1.31 -35.93
CA LYS A 218 -26.70 -0.28 -36.97
C LYS A 218 -27.05 1.06 -36.33
N THR A 219 -26.26 2.09 -36.62
CA THR A 219 -26.57 3.45 -36.17
C THR A 219 -27.78 4.00 -36.91
N ILE A 220 -28.81 4.38 -36.15
CA ILE A 220 -30.02 5.05 -36.64
C ILE A 220 -29.85 6.56 -36.56
N LEU A 221 -29.30 7.04 -35.44
CA LEU A 221 -29.13 8.47 -35.19
C LEU A 221 -27.84 8.74 -34.42
N LYS A 222 -27.18 9.85 -34.73
CA LYS A 222 -26.01 10.37 -34.01
C LYS A 222 -26.19 11.85 -33.75
N LYS A 223 -25.97 12.27 -32.50
CA LYS A 223 -25.99 13.66 -32.08
C LYS A 223 -24.68 13.99 -31.37
N LYS A 224 -23.88 14.90 -31.95
CA LYS A 224 -22.67 15.42 -31.33
C LYS A 224 -23.03 16.57 -30.39
N ILE A 225 -22.48 16.55 -29.19
CA ILE A 225 -22.65 17.58 -28.18
C ILE A 225 -21.52 18.60 -28.34
N THR A 226 -21.89 19.87 -28.56
CA THR A 226 -20.92 20.95 -28.84
C THR A 226 -20.47 21.68 -27.57
N GLN A 227 -21.31 21.69 -26.53
CA GLN A 227 -21.04 22.33 -25.24
C GLN A 227 -21.40 21.35 -24.11
N PRO A 228 -20.72 21.40 -22.95
CA PRO A 228 -21.04 20.51 -21.85
C PRO A 228 -22.48 20.76 -21.36
N VAL A 229 -23.25 19.68 -21.22
CA VAL A 229 -24.65 19.73 -20.76
C VAL A 229 -24.91 18.67 -19.68
N SER A 230 -25.81 18.97 -18.75
CA SER A 230 -26.31 18.02 -17.74
C SER A 230 -27.58 17.29 -18.17
N SER A 231 -28.25 17.79 -19.22
CA SER A 231 -29.40 17.15 -19.85
C SER A 231 -29.45 17.44 -21.35
N CYS A 232 -29.94 16.49 -22.13
CA CYS A 232 -30.09 16.62 -23.57
C CYS A 232 -31.36 15.91 -24.04
N THR A 233 -32.21 16.65 -24.75
CA THR A 233 -33.37 16.07 -25.44
C THR A 233 -32.93 15.53 -26.81
N LEU A 234 -33.29 14.28 -27.08
CA LEU A 234 -33.07 13.59 -28.33
C LEU A 234 -34.43 13.34 -28.99
N PHE A 235 -34.66 13.98 -30.15
CA PHE A 235 -35.82 13.68 -30.99
C PHE A 235 -35.55 12.41 -31.78
N LEU A 236 -36.46 11.45 -31.70
CA LEU A 236 -36.36 10.16 -32.36
C LEU A 236 -36.91 10.30 -33.79
N PRO A 237 -36.23 9.75 -34.81
CA PRO A 237 -36.76 9.75 -36.17
C PRO A 237 -37.99 8.85 -36.26
N ASN A 238 -38.70 8.92 -37.39
CA ASN A 238 -39.78 7.98 -37.67
C ASN A 238 -39.18 6.56 -37.79
N MET A 239 -39.38 5.76 -36.76
CA MET A 239 -38.78 4.42 -36.60
C MET A 239 -39.82 3.49 -35.97
N GLU A 240 -39.73 2.21 -36.31
CA GLU A 240 -40.68 1.19 -35.88
C GLU A 240 -40.66 1.00 -34.35
N SER A 241 -41.81 0.63 -33.80
CA SER A 241 -41.91 0.24 -32.39
C SER A 241 -41.04 -0.98 -32.13
N GLY A 242 -40.24 -0.95 -31.06
CA GLY A 242 -39.23 -1.98 -30.85
C GLY A 242 -38.19 -1.61 -29.79
N VAL A 243 -37.17 -2.46 -29.67
CA VAL A 243 -36.05 -2.26 -28.74
C VAL A 243 -34.86 -1.67 -29.48
N TYR A 244 -34.26 -0.64 -28.90
CA TYR A 244 -33.10 0.07 -29.41
C TYR A 244 -32.05 0.22 -28.31
N LEU A 245 -30.82 0.54 -28.71
CA LEU A 245 -29.70 0.77 -27.79
C LEU A 245 -29.21 2.21 -27.93
N LEU A 246 -29.15 2.92 -26.81
CA LEU A 246 -28.62 4.27 -26.74
C LEU A 246 -27.22 4.22 -26.13
N ARG A 247 -26.23 4.71 -26.88
CA ARG A 247 -24.81 4.68 -26.49
C ARG A 247 -24.29 6.09 -26.25
N ILE A 248 -23.66 6.28 -25.09
CA ILE A 248 -22.93 7.49 -24.72
C ILE A 248 -21.63 7.05 -24.05
N ARG A 249 -20.48 7.39 -24.65
CA ARG A 249 -19.17 6.82 -24.27
C ARG A 249 -19.20 5.29 -24.30
N ASP A 250 -18.79 4.66 -23.19
CA ASP A 250 -18.78 3.22 -22.98
C ASP A 250 -20.09 2.70 -22.36
N GLU A 251 -21.07 3.57 -22.06
CA GLU A 251 -22.37 3.16 -21.54
C GLU A 251 -23.35 2.88 -22.68
N MET A 252 -24.04 1.73 -22.58
CA MET A 252 -25.18 1.38 -23.41
C MET A 252 -26.44 1.23 -22.57
N MET A 253 -27.53 1.83 -23.02
CA MET A 253 -28.84 1.82 -22.35
C MET A 253 -29.89 1.27 -23.30
N LYS A 254 -30.79 0.43 -22.77
CA LYS A 254 -31.94 -0.07 -23.52
C LYS A 254 -33.00 1.03 -23.63
N LEU A 255 -33.47 1.27 -24.85
CA LEU A 255 -34.60 2.14 -25.14
C LEU A 255 -35.73 1.33 -25.79
N VAL A 256 -36.97 1.49 -25.32
CA VAL A 256 -38.16 0.87 -25.92
C VAL A 256 -38.96 1.97 -26.63
N LYS A 257 -39.24 1.81 -27.92
CA LYS A 257 -40.07 2.71 -28.72
C LYS A 257 -41.49 2.15 -28.83
N GLN A 258 -42.49 2.99 -28.55
CA GLN A 258 -43.92 2.69 -28.78
C GLN A 258 -44.38 3.15 -30.14
#